data_AF-A0A7X6PEA8-F1
#
_entry.id   AF-A0A7X6PEA8-F1
#
_cell.length_a   1.000
_cell.length_b   1.000
_cell.length_c   1.000
_cell.angle_alpha   90.00
_cell.angle_beta   90.00
_cell.angle_gamma   90.00
#
_symmetry.space_group_name_H-M   'P 1'
#
loop_
_entity.id
_entity.type
_entity.pdbx_description
1 polymer ?
#
loop_
_entity_poly.entity_id
_entity_poly.type
_entity_poly.pdbx_seq_one_letter_code
_entity_poly.pdbx_strand_id
1 'polypeptide(L)' 'TGFLTPNKQAEGKEEADPYLIGYCKVHNYVLITDENKLKPNRIPAVAHKNGVKCIDIYEFLQERGLRMERKR' A
#
# COMPACT_ATOMS: atom_id res chain seq x y z
N THR A 1 16.36 3.05 -11.29
CA THR A 1 15.65 4.33 -11.50
C THR A 1 14.51 4.09 -12.48
N GLY A 2 13.26 4.02 -12.04
CA GLY A 2 12.17 3.70 -12.98
C GLY A 2 10.82 3.45 -12.33
N PHE A 3 10.34 4.42 -11.53
CA PHE A 3 8.99 4.39 -10.97
C PHE A 3 7.95 5.06 -11.91
N LEU A 4 8.43 5.84 -12.88
CA LEU A 4 7.63 6.63 -13.80
C LEU A 4 7.91 6.23 -15.26
N THR A 5 7.85 4.95 -15.59
CA THR A 5 7.86 4.54 -17.00
C THR A 5 6.46 4.76 -17.60
N PRO A 6 6.30 5.70 -18.55
CA PRO A 6 4.98 6.06 -19.10
C PRO A 6 4.25 4.88 -19.76
N ASN A 7 5.02 3.90 -20.24
CA ASN A 7 4.50 2.77 -21.01
C ASN A 7 3.67 1.78 -20.18
N LYS A 8 3.74 1.80 -18.84
CA LYS A 8 2.96 0.86 -18.00
C LYS A 8 1.50 1.24 -17.84
N GLN A 9 1.20 2.54 -17.77
CA GLN A 9 -0.19 3.04 -17.73
C GLN A 9 -0.96 2.71 -19.02
N ALA A 10 -0.25 2.65 -20.16
CA ALA A 10 -0.84 2.33 -21.46
C ALA A 10 -1.27 0.85 -21.62
N GLU A 11 -0.74 -0.07 -20.80
CA GLU A 11 -1.07 -1.50 -20.88
C GLU A 11 -2.40 -1.88 -20.19
N GLY A 12 -3.11 -0.93 -19.57
CA GLY A 12 -4.41 -1.18 -18.92
C GLY A 12 -4.36 -2.15 -17.73
N LYS A 13 -3.17 -2.48 -17.22
CA LYS A 13 -3.02 -3.21 -15.96
C LYS A 13 -3.43 -2.27 -14.84
N GLU A 14 -4.52 -2.59 -14.15
CA GLU A 14 -4.87 -1.97 -12.86
C GLU A 14 -3.71 -2.20 -11.88
N GLU A 15 -2.76 -1.26 -11.83
CA GLU A 15 -1.65 -1.25 -10.89
C GLU A 15 -1.99 -0.27 -9.75
N ALA A 16 -1.45 -0.52 -8.57
CA ALA A 16 -1.55 0.40 -7.45
C ALA A 16 -1.13 1.81 -7.86
N ASP A 17 -1.81 2.82 -7.33
CA ASP A 17 -1.57 4.23 -7.68
C ASP A 17 -0.09 4.61 -7.41
N PRO A 18 0.71 4.92 -8.44
CA PRO A 18 2.10 5.27 -8.28
C PRO A 18 2.28 6.58 -7.48
N TYR A 19 1.37 7.55 -7.60
CA TYR A 19 1.48 8.78 -6.83
C TYR A 19 1.38 8.49 -5.33
N LEU A 20 0.42 7.65 -4.92
CA LEU A 20 0.23 7.25 -3.53
C LEU A 20 1.48 6.58 -2.95
N ILE A 21 2.05 5.59 -3.67
CA ILE A 21 3.26 4.88 -3.24
C ILE A 21 4.46 5.83 -3.13
N GLY A 22 4.65 6.68 -4.15
CA GLY A 22 5.73 7.67 -4.17
C GLY A 22 5.65 8.67 -3.03
N TYR A 23 4.44 9.18 -2.76
CA TYR A 23 4.20 10.09 -1.66
C TYR A 23 4.52 9.45 -0.29
N CYS A 24 4.03 8.23 -0.04
CA CYS A 24 4.36 7.52 1.19
C CYS A 24 5.87 7.24 1.32
N LYS A 25 6.56 6.95 0.21
CA LYS A 25 8.01 6.72 0.21
C LYS A 25 8.80 7.97 0.60
N VAL A 26 8.47 9.11 -0.01
CA VAL A 26 9.20 10.38 0.19
C VAL A 26 9.01 10.91 1.61
N HIS A 27 7.80 10.77 2.17
CA HIS A 27 7.46 11.29 3.48
C HIS A 27 7.62 10.26 4.63
N ASN A 28 8.11 9.05 4.32
CA ASN A 28 8.26 7.95 5.26
C ASN A 28 6.96 7.62 6.02
N TYR A 29 5.83 7.67 5.30
CA TYR A 29 4.52 7.35 5.84
C TYR A 29 4.20 5.85 5.77
N VAL A 30 3.35 5.42 6.70
CA VAL A 30 2.79 4.07 6.71
C VAL A 30 1.50 4.09 5.91
N LEU A 31 1.42 3.22 4.91
CA LEU A 31 0.22 3.03 4.11
C LEU A 31 -0.68 2.00 4.80
N ILE A 32 -1.95 2.33 4.98
CA ILE A 32 -2.94 1.43 5.59
C ILE A 32 -3.96 1.04 4.52
N THR A 33 -4.13 -0.26 4.27
CA THR A 33 -5.08 -0.77 3.28
C THR A 33 -5.50 -2.21 3.58
N ASP A 34 -6.76 -2.54 3.30
CA ASP A 34 -7.31 -3.91 3.39
C ASP A 34 -7.31 -4.62 2.01
N GLU A 35 -6.55 -4.12 1.05
CA GLU A 35 -6.37 -4.80 -0.24
C GLU A 35 -5.66 -6.16 -0.08
N ASN A 36 -5.95 -7.06 -1.02
CA ASN A 36 -5.40 -8.41 -0.99
C ASN A 36 -3.86 -8.40 -1.20
N LYS A 37 -3.12 -8.75 -0.15
CA LYS A 37 -1.66 -8.86 -0.11
C LYS A 37 -1.08 -9.86 -1.14
N LEU A 38 -1.86 -10.84 -1.60
CA LEU A 38 -1.43 -11.88 -2.55
C LEU A 38 -1.44 -11.44 -4.00
N LYS A 39 -2.21 -10.40 -4.34
CA LYS A 39 -2.33 -9.92 -5.73
C LYS A 39 -1.16 -8.97 -6.03
N PRO A 40 -0.32 -9.26 -7.03
CA PRO A 40 0.94 -8.53 -7.26
C PRO A 40 0.74 -7.09 -7.74
N ASN A 41 -0.45 -6.77 -8.26
CA ASN A 41 -0.84 -5.46 -8.75
C ASN A 41 -1.54 -4.60 -7.69
N ARG A 42 -1.76 -5.13 -6.49
CA ARG A 42 -2.42 -4.43 -5.38
C ARG A 42 -1.44 -3.63 -4.54
N ILE A 43 -1.96 -2.65 -3.83
CA ILE A 43 -1.17 -1.69 -3.06
C ILE A 43 -0.15 -2.36 -2.13
N PRO A 44 -0.48 -3.41 -1.35
CA PRO A 44 0.50 -4.00 -0.43
C PRO A 44 1.72 -4.59 -1.15
N ALA A 45 1.50 -5.28 -2.27
CA ALA A 45 2.56 -5.91 -3.03
C ALA A 45 3.48 -4.85 -3.69
N VAL A 46 2.89 -3.77 -4.20
CA VAL A 46 3.66 -2.66 -4.79
C VAL A 46 4.39 -1.86 -3.71
N ALA A 47 3.75 -1.54 -2.59
CA ALA A 47 4.37 -0.84 -1.47
C ALA A 47 5.58 -1.61 -0.92
N HIS A 48 5.45 -2.92 -0.71
CA HIS A 48 6.54 -3.78 -0.24
C HIS A 48 7.73 -3.78 -1.22
N LYS A 49 7.48 -3.91 -2.53
CA LYS A 49 8.53 -3.85 -3.56
C LYS A 49 9.31 -2.53 -3.55
N ASN A 50 8.70 -1.45 -3.08
CA ASN A 50 9.32 -0.12 -3.03
C ASN A 50 9.83 0.26 -1.63
N GLY A 51 9.77 -0.66 -0.68
CA GLY A 51 10.19 -0.43 0.71
C GLY A 51 9.37 0.67 1.39
N VAL A 52 8.07 0.72 1.11
CA VAL A 52 7.08 1.52 1.84
C VAL A 52 6.39 0.59 2.84
N LYS A 53 6.31 1.00 4.11
CA LYS A 53 5.59 0.22 5.13
C LYS A 53 4.12 0.22 4.79
N CYS A 54 3.55 -0.97 4.59
CA CYS A 54 2.14 -1.16 4.30
C CYS A 54 1.58 -2.18 5.30
N ILE A 55 0.50 -1.81 5.99
CA ILE A 55 -0.17 -2.63 6.99
C ILE A 55 -1.68 -2.61 6.78
N ASP A 56 -2.38 -3.59 7.32
CA ASP A 56 -3.85 -3.57 7.37
C ASP A 56 -4.35 -2.81 8.61
N ILE A 57 -5.68 -2.58 8.67
CA ILE A 57 -6.26 -1.82 9.77
C ILE A 57 -6.10 -2.54 11.12
N TYR A 58 -6.08 -3.88 11.13
CA TYR A 58 -5.91 -4.66 12.36
C TYR A 58 -4.49 -4.52 12.90
N GLU A 59 -3.50 -4.67 12.03
CA GLU A 59 -2.07 -4.45 12.32
C GLU A 59 -1.85 -3.03 12.85
N PHE A 60 -2.45 -2.02 12.22
CA PHE A 60 -2.36 -0.63 12.69
C PHE A 60 -2.92 -0.45 14.10
N LEU A 61 -4.09 -1.02 14.39
CA LEU A 61 -4.70 -0.94 15.72
C LEU A 61 -3.84 -1.66 16.77
N GLN A 62 -3.30 -2.83 16.44
CA GLN A 62 -2.39 -3.57 17.31
C GLN A 62 -1.12 -2.78 17.63
N GLU A 63 -0.49 -2.13 16.65
CA GLU A 63 0.69 -1.27 16.87
C GLU A 63 0.40 -0.09 17.82
N ARG A 64 -0.86 0.33 17.92
CA ARG A 64 -1.31 1.41 18.81
C ARG A 64 -1.81 0.92 20.17
N GLY A 65 -1.78 -0.39 20.43
CA GLY A 65 -2.35 -0.97 21.65
C GLY A 65 -3.88 -0.89 21.71
N LEU A 66 -4.53 -0.68 20.57
CA LEU A 66 -5.98 -0.58 20.45
C LEU A 66 -6.58 -1.93 20.05
N ARG A 67 -7.77 -2.22 20.55
CA ARG A 67 -8.55 -3.40 20.18
C ARG A 67 -9.77 -2.98 19.35
N MET A 68 -10.03 -3.72 18.27
CA MET A 68 -11.22 -3.49 17.47
C MET A 68 -12.44 -4.08 18.20
N GLU A 69 -13.17 -3.24 18.93
CA GLU A 69 -14.42 -3.64 19.58
C GLU A 69 -15.57 -3.57 18.58
N ARG A 70 -16.12 -4.73 18.18
CA ARG A 70 -17.43 -4.76 17.54
C ARG A 70 -18.49 -4.59 18.62
N LYS A 71 -19.12 -3.41 18.68
CA LYS A 71 -20.41 -3.30 19.38
C LYS A 71 -21.42 -4.15 18.61
N ARG A 72 -22.01 -5.13 19.30
CA ARG A 72 -23.16 -5.90 18.83
C ARG A 72 -24.42 -5.03 18.86
#